data_AF-A0A2S9YQK1-F1
#
_entry.id   AF-A0A2S9YQK1-F1
#
_cell.length_a   1.000
_cell.length_b   1.000
_cell.length_c   1.000
_cell.angle_alpha   90.00
_cell.angle_beta   90.00
_cell.angle_gamma   90.00
#
_symmetry.space_group_name_H-M   'P 1'
#
loop_
_entity.id
_entity.type
_entity.pdbx_description
1 polymer ?
#
loop_
_entity_poly.entity_id
_entity_poly.type
_entity_poly.pdbx_seq_one_letter_code
_entity_poly.pdbx_strand_id
1 'polypeptide(L)'
;MRDTGGLKSRSAGRRRSALAVVGAVIGLLALPALAVVGGVSCLIPDHDIQVLTTDVNRYPVRFVEGIPLSDEARCACSETSCECPMAPLTSVPPFLDPDDPAYQFCICGENRVDTNRLPGVTLYVEDQDEVDGEADDPLRAAALLDWDPTLGDTAVDYVAYRNYLDPREILALYYTPFETSVLKRPRPYVRAITLSDLEGFDLCNGAGRPVGPGFHTLSIITSDRLWFKRETQVSETGSESMEVVQEGVPDIAAGATYDVQTYVFKCLEEGDDFCKCADTTEP
;
A
#
# COMPACT_ATOMS: atom_id res chain seq x y z
N MET A 1 -11.54 -30.32 62.51
CA MET A 1 -12.80 -30.46 63.28
C MET A 1 -13.95 -30.06 62.36
N ARG A 2 -14.87 -31.01 62.09
CA ARG A 2 -16.29 -30.87 61.65
C ARG A 2 -16.57 -29.89 60.51
N ASP A 3 -16.85 -30.30 59.26
CA ASP A 3 -17.86 -31.22 58.72
C ASP A 3 -19.33 -30.75 58.86
N THR A 4 -20.12 -31.09 57.84
CA THR A 4 -21.56 -30.86 57.57
C THR A 4 -21.94 -29.56 56.84
N GLY A 5 -22.71 -29.56 55.75
CA GLY A 5 -23.42 -30.65 55.10
C GLY A 5 -23.97 -30.23 53.73
N GLY A 6 -24.08 -31.21 52.83
CA GLY A 6 -24.76 -31.07 51.55
C GLY A 6 -26.25 -31.37 51.61
N LEU A 7 -26.94 -31.08 50.50
CA LEU A 7 -28.20 -31.72 50.15
C LEU A 7 -28.33 -31.86 48.63
N LYS A 8 -28.45 -33.12 48.21
CA LYS A 8 -28.77 -33.62 46.87
C LYS A 8 -30.23 -33.33 46.53
N SER A 9 -30.53 -33.18 45.24
CA SER A 9 -31.74 -33.77 44.66
C SER A 9 -31.49 -34.26 43.23
N ARG A 10 -32.00 -35.46 42.96
CA ARG A 10 -31.90 -36.25 41.73
C ARG A 10 -33.26 -36.21 41.02
N SER A 11 -33.27 -36.25 39.69
CA SER A 11 -34.13 -37.14 38.86
C SER A 11 -33.59 -37.10 37.43
N ALA A 12 -33.14 -38.14 36.73
CA ALA A 12 -33.53 -39.55 36.57
C ALA A 12 -34.63 -39.79 35.51
N GLY A 13 -34.20 -40.27 34.34
CA GLY A 13 -34.93 -41.24 33.50
C GLY A 13 -35.69 -40.66 32.29
N ARG A 14 -35.89 -41.38 31.18
CA ARG A 14 -35.58 -42.78 30.82
C ARG A 14 -36.02 -43.03 29.35
N ARG A 15 -35.45 -44.07 28.72
CA ARG A 15 -35.93 -44.88 27.55
C ARG A 15 -35.42 -44.42 26.16
N ARG A 16 -34.53 -45.14 25.46
CA ARG A 16 -34.54 -46.52 24.90
C ARG A 16 -35.81 -46.84 24.10
N SER A 17 -35.65 -47.01 22.78
CA SER A 17 -36.28 -48.07 21.98
C SER A 17 -35.49 -48.31 20.69
N ALA A 18 -35.30 -49.59 20.38
CA ALA A 18 -34.69 -50.15 19.18
C ALA A 18 -35.73 -51.01 18.43
N LEU A 19 -35.32 -51.58 17.28
CA LEU A 19 -35.98 -52.56 16.40
C LEU A 19 -37.00 -51.99 15.38
N ALA A 20 -37.18 -52.52 14.17
CA ALA A 20 -36.49 -53.50 13.30
C ALA A 20 -37.31 -53.69 11.98
N VAL A 21 -36.80 -54.57 11.09
CA VAL A 21 -37.51 -55.37 10.03
C VAL A 21 -37.58 -54.69 8.65
N VAL A 22 -36.80 -55.06 7.61
CA VAL A 22 -36.67 -56.30 6.78
C VAL A 22 -37.73 -56.45 5.68
N GLY A 23 -37.26 -56.60 4.42
CA GLY A 23 -37.97 -57.13 3.23
C GLY A 23 -37.35 -56.56 1.93
N ALA A 24 -36.37 -57.19 1.25
CA ALA A 24 -36.40 -58.39 0.39
C ALA A 24 -37.13 -58.20 -0.97
N VAL A 25 -36.38 -58.29 -2.08
CA VAL A 25 -36.50 -59.28 -3.19
C VAL A 25 -35.89 -58.73 -4.50
N ILE A 26 -35.13 -59.62 -5.13
CA ILE A 26 -34.32 -59.57 -6.35
C ILE A 26 -35.18 -59.39 -7.62
N GLY A 27 -34.69 -58.62 -8.59
CA GLY A 27 -35.21 -58.58 -9.95
C GLY A 27 -34.17 -58.09 -10.96
N LEU A 28 -33.26 -58.98 -11.38
CA LEU A 28 -32.44 -58.82 -12.59
C LEU A 28 -33.34 -58.83 -13.82
N LEU A 29 -33.21 -57.86 -14.73
CA LEU A 29 -33.41 -58.06 -16.17
C LEU A 29 -32.64 -56.98 -16.95
N ALA A 30 -31.87 -57.46 -17.92
CA ALA A 30 -30.88 -56.75 -18.71
C ALA A 30 -31.48 -55.84 -19.80
N LEU A 31 -30.72 -54.84 -20.23
CA LEU A 31 -30.34 -54.62 -21.64
C LEU A 31 -29.23 -53.53 -21.75
N PRO A 32 -28.28 -53.65 -22.69
CA PRO A 32 -27.10 -52.79 -22.82
C PRO A 32 -27.33 -51.69 -23.85
N ALA A 33 -26.90 -50.45 -23.60
CA ALA A 33 -26.61 -49.49 -24.65
C ALA A 33 -25.87 -48.24 -24.14
N LEU A 34 -24.69 -48.02 -24.72
CA LEU A 34 -24.06 -46.75 -25.08
C LEU A 34 -23.93 -45.61 -24.04
N ALA A 35 -22.67 -45.42 -23.63
CA ALA A 35 -21.93 -44.16 -23.76
C ALA A 35 -22.58 -42.85 -23.28
N VAL A 36 -22.21 -42.43 -22.07
CA VAL A 36 -21.73 -41.05 -21.86
C VAL A 36 -20.49 -41.15 -20.98
N VAL A 37 -19.36 -40.66 -21.50
CA VAL A 37 -18.19 -40.31 -20.70
C VAL A 37 -18.61 -39.16 -19.80
N GLY A 38 -19.22 -39.50 -18.67
CA GLY A 38 -19.42 -38.58 -17.57
C GLY A 38 -18.10 -38.47 -16.85
N GLY A 39 -17.22 -37.59 -17.33
CA GLY A 39 -16.15 -37.07 -16.50
C GLY A 39 -16.82 -36.50 -15.26
N VAL A 40 -16.73 -37.23 -14.15
CA VAL A 40 -17.07 -36.70 -12.84
C VAL A 40 -15.99 -35.67 -12.58
N SER A 41 -16.17 -34.45 -13.06
CA SER A 41 -15.54 -33.32 -12.41
C SER A 41 -16.06 -33.39 -10.99
N CYS A 42 -15.22 -33.87 -10.07
CA CYS A 42 -15.36 -33.53 -8.67
C CYS A 42 -15.24 -32.00 -8.62
N LEU A 43 -16.33 -31.30 -8.88
CA LEU A 43 -16.62 -30.07 -8.20
C LEU A 43 -16.66 -30.50 -6.74
N ILE A 44 -15.54 -30.32 -6.05
CA ILE A 44 -15.54 -30.28 -4.60
C ILE A 44 -16.23 -28.94 -4.32
N PRO A 45 -17.52 -28.91 -3.90
CA PRO A 45 -18.07 -27.67 -3.42
C PRO A 45 -17.33 -27.40 -2.12
N ASP A 46 -16.38 -26.48 -2.18
CA ASP A 46 -15.62 -26.02 -1.04
C ASP A 46 -16.59 -25.22 -0.15
N HIS A 47 -17.33 -25.95 0.69
CA HIS A 47 -18.38 -25.41 1.54
C HIS A 47 -17.83 -24.69 2.78
N ASP A 48 -16.50 -24.67 2.94
CA ASP A 48 -15.81 -24.07 4.08
C ASP A 48 -14.93 -22.88 3.68
N ILE A 49 -15.08 -22.32 2.46
CA ILE A 49 -14.55 -20.99 2.16
C ILE A 49 -15.43 -19.96 2.87
N GLN A 50 -15.09 -19.67 4.11
CA GLN A 50 -15.56 -18.46 4.78
C GLN A 50 -14.80 -17.28 4.17
N VAL A 51 -15.41 -16.62 3.18
CA VAL A 51 -14.95 -15.30 2.74
C VAL A 51 -15.27 -14.33 3.87
N LEU A 52 -14.33 -14.14 4.79
CA LEU A 52 -14.39 -13.12 5.81
C LEU A 52 -14.16 -11.77 5.13
N THR A 53 -15.23 -11.15 4.64
CA THR A 53 -15.23 -9.76 4.19
C THR A 53 -15.33 -8.86 5.43
N THR A 54 -14.26 -8.75 6.18
CA THR A 54 -14.16 -7.75 7.25
C THR A 54 -12.99 -6.85 6.92
N ASP A 55 -13.30 -5.57 6.75
CA ASP A 55 -12.40 -4.46 6.41
C ASP A 55 -11.83 -4.51 4.99
N VAL A 56 -12.70 -4.46 3.98
CA VAL A 56 -12.28 -4.09 2.62
C VAL A 56 -12.41 -2.58 2.51
N ASN A 57 -11.30 -1.88 2.21
CA ASN A 57 -11.36 -0.44 1.93
C ASN A 57 -12.40 -0.20 0.81
N ARG A 58 -13.32 0.74 1.03
CA ARG A 58 -14.43 1.02 0.10
C ARG A 58 -13.97 1.88 -1.08
N TYR A 59 -12.94 2.71 -0.92
CA TYR A 59 -12.42 3.61 -1.93
C TYR A 59 -10.89 3.48 -2.09
N PRO A 60 -10.39 3.25 -3.32
CA PRO A 60 -8.97 3.08 -3.51
C PRO A 60 -8.19 4.37 -3.20
N VAL A 61 -7.06 4.19 -2.52
CA VAL A 61 -6.01 5.22 -2.44
C VAL A 61 -5.60 5.64 -3.85
N ARG A 62 -5.35 6.93 -4.06
CA ARG A 62 -4.86 7.46 -5.33
C ARG A 62 -3.98 8.69 -5.18
N PHE A 63 -2.99 8.83 -6.06
CA PHE A 63 -2.32 10.11 -6.28
C PHE A 63 -3.30 11.11 -6.92
N VAL A 64 -3.25 12.35 -6.44
CA VAL A 64 -4.07 13.44 -6.97
C VAL A 64 -3.18 14.62 -7.32
N GLU A 65 -3.41 15.17 -8.50
CA GLU A 65 -2.72 16.38 -8.95
C GLU A 65 -3.74 17.50 -9.15
N GLY A 66 -3.32 18.73 -8.85
CA GLY A 66 -4.09 19.90 -9.20
C GLY A 66 -4.32 19.99 -10.71
N ILE A 67 -5.47 20.51 -11.11
CA ILE A 67 -5.75 20.84 -12.51
C ILE A 67 -5.85 22.36 -12.59
N PRO A 68 -5.17 23.03 -13.54
CA PRO A 68 -5.36 24.45 -13.73
C PRO A 68 -6.83 24.73 -14.10
N LEU A 69 -7.50 25.53 -13.27
CA LEU A 69 -8.89 25.93 -13.49
C LEU A 69 -8.97 27.31 -14.10
N SER A 70 -9.98 27.54 -14.94
CA SER A 70 -10.36 28.89 -15.36
C SER A 70 -10.94 29.67 -14.18
N ASP A 71 -10.95 30.99 -14.28
CA ASP A 71 -11.49 31.87 -13.24
C ASP A 71 -12.97 31.52 -12.93
N GLU A 72 -13.76 31.23 -13.97
CA GLU A 72 -15.16 30.84 -13.83
C GLU A 72 -15.32 29.50 -13.09
N ALA A 73 -14.45 28.52 -13.39
CA ALA A 73 -14.47 27.22 -12.74
C ALA A 73 -14.07 27.30 -11.26
N ARG A 74 -13.12 28.18 -10.90
CA ARG A 74 -12.76 28.38 -9.49
C ARG A 74 -13.91 29.03 -8.70
N CYS A 75 -14.59 30.01 -9.28
CA CYS A 75 -15.76 30.65 -8.67
C CYS A 75 -16.98 29.71 -8.55
N ALA A 76 -17.05 28.62 -9.33
CA ALA A 76 -18.11 27.63 -9.21
C ALA A 76 -17.99 26.77 -7.92
N CYS A 77 -16.80 26.64 -7.34
CA CYS A 77 -16.59 25.89 -6.09
C CYS A 77 -17.00 26.71 -4.86
N SER A 78 -16.69 28.01 -4.86
CA SER A 78 -16.95 28.94 -3.77
C SER A 78 -17.25 30.31 -4.34
N GLU A 79 -18.50 30.76 -4.21
CA GLU A 79 -18.91 32.08 -4.69
C GLU A 79 -18.23 33.22 -3.91
N THR A 80 -17.77 32.95 -2.68
CA THR A 80 -17.17 33.95 -1.79
C THR A 80 -15.66 34.09 -1.94
N SER A 81 -14.93 32.97 -2.09
CA SER A 81 -13.46 32.99 -2.21
C SER A 81 -12.98 32.80 -3.64
N CYS A 82 -13.82 32.29 -4.55
CA CYS A 82 -13.40 31.86 -5.88
C CYS A 82 -12.17 30.93 -5.84
N GLU A 83 -12.11 30.06 -4.84
CA GLU A 83 -11.05 29.07 -4.65
C GLU A 83 -11.69 27.69 -4.51
N CYS A 84 -11.08 26.70 -5.15
CA CYS A 84 -11.43 25.29 -4.99
C CYS A 84 -10.37 24.62 -4.10
N PRO A 85 -10.78 23.86 -3.07
CA PRO A 85 -9.84 23.06 -2.31
C PRO A 85 -9.41 21.85 -3.16
N MET A 86 -8.33 22.04 -3.89
CA MET A 86 -7.70 21.01 -4.68
C MET A 86 -6.25 20.86 -4.24
N ALA A 87 -5.70 19.67 -4.47
CA ALA A 87 -4.25 19.51 -4.42
C ALA A 87 -3.61 20.54 -5.36
N PRO A 88 -2.50 21.17 -4.96
CA PRO A 88 -1.65 21.93 -5.86
C PRO A 88 -1.17 21.10 -7.04
N LEU A 89 -0.75 21.79 -8.10
CA LEU A 89 -0.02 21.16 -9.20
C LEU A 89 1.35 20.70 -8.70
N THR A 90 1.65 19.43 -8.88
CA THR A 90 3.00 18.90 -8.75
C THR A 90 3.73 19.18 -10.06
N SER A 91 4.74 20.06 -10.03
CA SER A 91 5.45 20.52 -11.24
C SER A 91 6.57 19.58 -11.70
N VAL A 92 6.50 18.28 -11.38
CA VAL A 92 7.56 17.31 -11.68
C VAL A 92 7.04 16.29 -12.70
N PRO A 93 7.59 16.23 -13.92
CA PRO A 93 7.14 15.30 -14.94
C PRO A 93 7.56 13.85 -14.61
N PRO A 94 6.82 12.82 -15.07
CA PRO A 94 7.22 11.42 -14.87
C PRO A 94 8.57 11.04 -15.50
N PHE A 95 9.00 11.74 -16.55
CA PHE A 95 10.33 11.57 -17.14
C PHE A 95 11.13 12.86 -16.92
N LEU A 96 12.19 12.76 -16.11
CA LEU A 96 13.14 13.82 -15.82
C LEU A 96 14.21 13.81 -16.90
N ASP A 97 13.98 14.60 -17.95
CA ASP A 97 14.77 14.59 -19.17
C ASP A 97 16.20 15.14 -18.94
N PRO A 98 17.27 14.33 -19.09
CA PRO A 98 18.64 14.80 -18.86
C PRO A 98 19.12 15.86 -19.86
N ASP A 99 18.41 16.06 -20.97
CA ASP A 99 18.70 17.16 -21.90
C ASP A 99 18.18 18.51 -21.37
N ASP A 100 17.28 18.52 -20.39
CA ASP A 100 16.86 19.72 -19.65
C ASP A 100 17.84 20.00 -18.49
N PRO A 101 18.46 21.19 -18.42
CA PRO A 101 19.34 21.57 -17.32
C PRO A 101 18.73 21.43 -15.91
N ALA A 102 17.40 21.42 -15.78
CA ALA A 102 16.70 21.21 -14.52
C ALA A 102 16.78 19.76 -14.00
N TYR A 103 17.13 18.79 -14.85
CA TYR A 103 17.11 17.35 -14.53
C TYR A 103 18.45 16.66 -14.82
N GLN A 104 19.55 17.40 -14.72
CA GLN A 104 20.91 16.89 -14.91
C GLN A 104 21.52 16.47 -13.57
N PHE A 105 21.14 15.29 -13.10
CA PHE A 105 21.57 14.79 -11.79
C PHE A 105 22.93 14.12 -11.81
N CYS A 106 23.68 14.29 -10.73
CA CYS A 106 25.05 13.81 -10.58
C CYS A 106 25.23 12.74 -9.53
N ILE A 107 26.06 11.76 -9.84
CA ILE A 107 26.66 10.92 -8.83
C ILE A 107 27.85 11.70 -8.24
N CYS A 108 27.69 12.13 -7.01
CA CYS A 108 28.72 12.81 -6.26
C CYS A 108 29.36 11.82 -5.28
N GLY A 109 30.69 11.76 -5.30
CA GLY A 109 31.42 10.94 -4.32
C GLY A 109 31.16 11.38 -2.87
N GLU A 110 31.73 10.65 -1.91
CA GLU A 110 31.55 10.92 -0.48
C GLU A 110 31.77 12.40 -0.10
N ASN A 111 30.92 12.93 0.80
CA ASN A 111 30.96 14.32 1.31
C ASN A 111 30.76 15.40 0.24
N ARG A 112 30.09 15.05 -0.86
CA ARG A 112 29.69 16.00 -1.90
C ARG A 112 28.23 15.81 -2.22
N VAL A 113 27.62 16.89 -2.66
CA VAL A 113 26.21 16.95 -3.04
C VAL A 113 26.07 17.40 -4.48
N ASP A 114 25.03 16.90 -5.13
CA ASP A 114 24.65 17.40 -6.44
C ASP A 114 24.08 18.81 -6.32
N THR A 115 24.70 19.77 -7.00
CA THR A 115 24.20 21.16 -7.03
C THR A 115 22.95 21.33 -7.88
N ASN A 116 22.65 20.35 -8.75
CA ASN A 116 21.45 20.31 -9.59
C ASN A 116 20.32 19.47 -8.95
N ARG A 117 20.44 19.04 -7.69
CA ARG A 117 19.38 18.33 -6.96
C ARG A 117 18.06 19.11 -7.03
N LEU A 118 16.95 18.39 -7.04
CA LEU A 118 15.63 19.02 -7.17
C LEU A 118 15.34 19.90 -5.94
N PRO A 119 14.59 21.00 -6.11
CA PRO A 119 13.87 21.57 -4.98
C PRO A 119 12.92 20.51 -4.42
N GLY A 120 12.69 20.51 -3.11
CA GLY A 120 11.80 19.55 -2.46
C GLY A 120 10.49 19.35 -3.21
N VAL A 121 10.12 18.09 -3.44
CA VAL A 121 8.94 17.72 -4.23
C VAL A 121 7.81 17.36 -3.28
N THR A 122 6.63 17.94 -3.48
CA THR A 122 5.43 17.56 -2.74
C THR A 122 4.41 16.90 -3.65
N LEU A 123 4.01 15.69 -3.30
CA LEU A 123 2.94 14.93 -3.94
C LEU A 123 1.74 14.91 -3.02
N TYR A 124 0.57 14.66 -3.60
CA TYR A 124 -0.68 14.62 -2.86
C TYR A 124 -1.39 13.30 -3.12
N VAL A 125 -1.90 12.71 -2.06
CA VAL A 125 -2.62 11.44 -2.08
C VAL A 125 -3.97 11.63 -1.41
N GLU A 126 -5.00 11.03 -1.98
CA GLU A 126 -6.34 11.02 -1.45
C GLU A 126 -6.80 9.60 -1.13
N ASP A 127 -7.50 9.49 0.00
CA ASP A 127 -8.38 8.38 0.33
C ASP A 127 -9.75 8.96 0.74
N GLN A 128 -10.82 8.30 0.30
CA GLN A 128 -12.21 8.73 0.53
C GLN A 128 -12.91 7.92 1.63
N ASP A 129 -12.21 6.96 2.25
CA ASP A 129 -12.74 6.25 3.40
C ASP A 129 -12.84 7.19 4.63
N GLU A 130 -14.09 7.49 5.00
CA GLU A 130 -14.48 8.41 6.07
C GLU A 130 -15.47 7.73 7.02
N VAL A 131 -15.25 7.89 8.32
CA VAL A 131 -16.21 7.56 9.38
C VAL A 131 -16.44 8.78 10.26
N ASP A 132 -17.70 9.22 10.37
CA ASP A 132 -18.13 10.37 11.17
C ASP A 132 -17.39 11.69 10.89
N GLY A 133 -16.90 11.87 9.66
CA GLY A 133 -16.15 13.05 9.26
C GLY A 133 -14.65 12.94 9.48
N GLU A 134 -14.11 11.84 9.98
CA GLU A 134 -12.66 11.63 10.07
C GLU A 134 -12.22 10.59 9.04
N ALA A 135 -10.96 10.68 8.60
CA ALA A 135 -10.36 9.63 7.78
C ALA A 135 -10.41 8.30 8.57
N ASP A 136 -10.95 7.25 7.95
CA ASP A 136 -11.10 5.94 8.59
C ASP A 136 -9.72 5.28 8.80
N ASP A 137 -8.88 5.35 7.76
CA ASP A 137 -7.58 4.69 7.71
C ASP A 137 -6.41 5.69 7.53
N PRO A 138 -5.22 5.42 8.12
CA PRO A 138 -4.03 6.23 7.94
C PRO A 138 -3.29 5.88 6.65
N LEU A 139 -2.92 6.88 5.84
CA LEU A 139 -2.08 6.64 4.66
C LEU A 139 -0.59 6.63 5.01
N ARG A 140 0.16 5.76 4.33
CA ARG A 140 1.60 5.56 4.46
C ARG A 140 2.20 5.51 3.06
N ALA A 141 3.45 5.93 2.91
CA ALA A 141 4.13 5.83 1.60
C ALA A 141 5.58 5.36 1.73
N ALA A 142 6.06 4.67 0.71
CA ALA A 142 7.44 4.23 0.59
C ALA A 142 8.01 4.70 -0.75
N ALA A 143 9.28 5.08 -0.75
CA ALA A 143 10.02 5.49 -1.95
C ALA A 143 11.04 4.40 -2.32
N LEU A 144 10.82 3.78 -3.47
CA LEU A 144 11.54 2.60 -3.93
C LEU A 144 12.39 2.94 -5.15
N LEU A 145 13.69 2.65 -5.07
CA LEU A 145 14.63 2.86 -6.18
C LEU A 145 14.76 1.59 -7.02
N ASP A 146 14.65 1.73 -8.34
CA ASP A 146 14.77 0.66 -9.32
C ASP A 146 13.87 -0.54 -9.01
N TRP A 147 12.69 -0.25 -8.46
CA TRP A 147 11.72 -1.27 -8.11
C TRP A 147 11.11 -1.90 -9.35
N ASP A 148 11.18 -3.23 -9.40
CA ASP A 148 10.55 -4.04 -10.43
C ASP A 148 9.48 -4.95 -9.79
N PRO A 149 8.18 -4.68 -10.01
CA PRO A 149 7.10 -5.50 -9.47
C PRO A 149 7.08 -6.94 -10.01
N THR A 150 7.83 -7.24 -11.07
CA THR A 150 7.84 -8.55 -11.72
C THR A 150 8.82 -9.55 -11.09
N LEU A 151 9.73 -9.07 -10.22
CA LEU A 151 10.77 -9.91 -9.61
C LEU A 151 10.27 -10.79 -8.45
N GLY A 152 9.01 -10.66 -8.01
CA GLY A 152 8.40 -11.54 -7.01
C GLY A 152 8.99 -11.40 -5.59
N ASP A 153 9.15 -12.52 -4.87
CA ASP A 153 9.44 -12.60 -3.43
C ASP A 153 10.82 -12.08 -2.97
N THR A 154 11.68 -11.61 -3.89
CA THR A 154 12.94 -10.91 -3.53
C THR A 154 12.71 -9.50 -2.97
N ALA A 155 11.48 -9.23 -2.50
CA ALA A 155 10.94 -7.90 -2.33
C ALA A 155 11.27 -7.14 -1.04
N VAL A 156 12.25 -7.65 -0.29
CA VAL A 156 12.49 -7.25 1.09
C VAL A 156 13.39 -6.01 1.24
N ASP A 157 14.13 -5.61 0.21
CA ASP A 157 15.16 -4.55 0.27
C ASP A 157 14.81 -3.25 -0.49
N TYR A 158 13.52 -2.98 -0.76
CA TYR A 158 13.15 -1.97 -1.76
C TYR A 158 13.08 -0.51 -1.31
N VAL A 159 13.17 -0.19 -0.01
CA VAL A 159 13.11 1.22 0.42
C VAL A 159 14.50 1.86 0.37
N ALA A 160 14.72 2.72 -0.63
CA ALA A 160 16.00 3.37 -0.84
C ALA A 160 16.07 4.76 -0.17
N TYR A 161 14.97 5.50 -0.12
CA TYR A 161 14.97 6.91 0.27
C TYR A 161 14.35 7.17 1.65
N ARG A 162 14.71 6.36 2.65
CA ARG A 162 14.19 6.48 4.03
C ARG A 162 14.45 7.84 4.68
N ASN A 163 15.53 8.52 4.29
CA ASN A 163 15.87 9.85 4.80
C ASN A 163 14.91 10.95 4.34
N TYR A 164 14.18 10.73 3.24
CA TYR A 164 13.20 11.66 2.70
C TYR A 164 11.77 11.23 2.99
N LEU A 165 11.55 9.92 3.16
CA LEU A 165 10.23 9.36 3.36
C LEU A 165 10.31 8.14 4.29
N ASP A 166 9.79 8.27 5.51
CA ASP A 166 9.67 7.14 6.44
C ASP A 166 8.38 6.36 6.16
N PRO A 167 8.47 5.10 5.69
CA PRO A 167 7.29 4.27 5.42
C PRO A 167 6.49 3.90 6.67
N ARG A 168 7.03 4.11 7.87
CA ARG A 168 6.37 3.80 9.15
C ARG A 168 5.62 5.00 9.72
N GLU A 169 5.78 6.18 9.13
CA GLU A 169 5.02 7.36 9.54
C GLU A 169 3.73 7.50 8.75
N ILE A 170 2.73 8.11 9.39
CA ILE A 170 1.47 8.45 8.75
C ILE A 170 1.70 9.74 7.97
N LEU A 171 1.25 9.80 6.72
CA LEU A 171 1.40 10.98 5.89
C LEU A 171 0.73 12.21 6.51
N ALA A 172 1.39 13.35 6.39
CA ALA A 172 0.89 14.61 6.94
C ALA A 172 -0.42 15.01 6.27
N LEU A 173 -1.38 15.44 7.08
CA LEU A 173 -2.66 15.94 6.59
C LEU A 173 -2.44 17.28 5.89
N TYR A 174 -2.78 17.34 4.61
CA TYR A 174 -2.69 18.58 3.83
C TYR A 174 -3.99 19.37 3.89
N TYR A 175 -5.11 18.67 3.70
CA TYR A 175 -6.42 19.29 3.64
C TYR A 175 -7.48 18.38 4.25
N THR A 176 -8.37 19.00 5.04
CA THR A 176 -9.61 18.36 5.50
C THR A 176 -10.83 19.15 5.02
N PRO A 177 -11.91 18.45 4.66
CA PRO A 177 -13.13 19.10 4.18
C PRO A 177 -14.02 19.65 5.31
N PHE A 178 -13.66 19.47 6.59
CA PHE A 178 -14.43 20.05 7.71
C PHE A 178 -14.52 21.57 7.64
N GLU A 179 -13.48 22.22 7.12
CA GLU A 179 -13.40 23.68 7.09
C GLU A 179 -14.05 24.29 5.83
N THR A 180 -14.26 23.49 4.77
CA THR A 180 -14.83 23.98 3.49
C THR A 180 -15.70 22.92 2.81
N SER A 181 -17.01 23.19 2.73
CA SER A 181 -17.95 22.33 2.00
C SER A 181 -17.75 22.45 0.50
N VAL A 182 -17.27 21.39 -0.15
CA VAL A 182 -17.15 21.33 -1.61
C VAL A 182 -18.48 20.89 -2.22
N LEU A 183 -19.03 21.67 -3.15
CA LEU A 183 -20.22 21.30 -3.90
C LEU A 183 -19.94 20.04 -4.75
N LYS A 184 -20.66 18.94 -4.47
CA LYS A 184 -20.75 17.73 -5.29
C LYS A 184 -19.51 16.84 -5.42
N ARG A 185 -18.49 17.00 -4.57
CA ARG A 185 -17.40 16.02 -4.42
C ARG A 185 -17.54 15.33 -3.05
N PRO A 186 -17.33 14.00 -2.95
CA PRO A 186 -17.04 13.36 -1.67
C PRO A 186 -15.94 14.14 -0.93
N ARG A 187 -16.04 14.18 0.39
CA ARG A 187 -15.10 14.87 1.28
C ARG A 187 -13.69 14.26 1.12
N PRO A 188 -12.73 14.96 0.49
CA PRO A 188 -11.43 14.36 0.23
C PRO A 188 -10.49 14.57 1.42
N TYR A 189 -9.92 13.49 1.97
CA TYR A 189 -8.76 13.61 2.87
C TYR A 189 -7.51 13.58 2.02
N VAL A 190 -6.92 14.75 1.82
CA VAL A 190 -5.68 14.87 1.06
C VAL A 190 -4.52 14.89 2.04
N ARG A 191 -3.57 14.00 1.84
CA ARG A 191 -2.30 13.95 2.57
C ARG A 191 -1.15 14.32 1.64
N ALA A 192 -0.16 14.98 2.20
CA ALA A 192 1.04 15.38 1.48
C ALA A 192 2.18 14.39 1.73
N ILE A 193 2.91 14.08 0.65
CA ILE A 193 4.19 13.39 0.68
C ILE A 193 5.23 14.43 0.28
N THR A 194 6.14 14.78 1.18
CA THR A 194 7.21 15.74 0.88
C THR A 194 8.52 14.99 0.78
N LEU A 195 9.11 14.96 -0.42
CA LEU A 195 10.43 14.42 -0.70
C LEU A 195 11.43 15.56 -0.69
N SER A 196 12.03 15.82 0.45
CA SER A 196 13.06 16.85 0.61
C SER A 196 13.78 16.68 1.93
N ASP A 197 15.06 17.01 1.96
CA ASP A 197 15.75 17.44 3.18
C ASP A 197 15.82 18.99 3.24
N LEU A 198 16.66 19.53 4.14
CA LEU A 198 16.90 20.97 4.28
C LEU A 198 17.52 21.63 3.04
N GLU A 199 18.13 20.81 2.20
CA GLU A 199 19.07 21.19 1.15
C GLU A 199 18.53 20.89 -0.24
N GLY A 200 17.60 19.94 -0.38
CA GLY A 200 16.87 19.59 -1.59
C GLY A 200 16.47 18.11 -1.62
N PHE A 201 16.21 17.61 -2.82
CA PHE A 201 15.97 16.18 -3.05
C PHE A 201 17.00 15.65 -4.04
N ASP A 202 18.02 14.97 -3.51
CA ASP A 202 19.10 14.39 -4.30
C ASP A 202 18.77 12.94 -4.65
N LEU A 203 18.36 12.75 -5.91
CA LEU A 203 18.01 11.44 -6.44
C LEU A 203 19.22 10.51 -6.53
N CYS A 204 20.39 10.97 -6.99
CA CYS A 204 21.51 10.08 -7.25
C CYS A 204 22.33 9.72 -6.00
N ASN A 205 22.28 10.56 -4.95
CA ASN A 205 23.10 10.39 -3.75
C ASN A 205 22.29 10.18 -2.46
N GLY A 206 20.98 10.48 -2.46
CA GLY A 206 20.17 10.45 -1.25
C GLY A 206 19.64 9.08 -0.81
N ALA A 207 19.90 8.01 -1.59
CA ALA A 207 19.42 6.65 -1.33
C ALA A 207 20.19 5.90 -0.20
N GLY A 208 21.07 6.58 0.54
CA GLY A 208 21.95 5.98 1.54
C GLY A 208 23.08 5.10 0.98
N ARG A 209 23.06 4.84 -0.34
CA ARG A 209 24.14 4.25 -1.13
C ARG A 209 24.23 4.98 -2.48
N PRO A 210 25.43 5.16 -3.06
CA PRO A 210 25.56 5.76 -4.38
C PRO A 210 24.81 4.94 -5.41
N VAL A 211 24.00 5.61 -6.22
CA VAL A 211 23.35 5.01 -7.38
C VAL A 211 24.37 4.89 -8.52
N GLY A 212 24.28 3.83 -9.33
CA GLY A 212 25.15 3.67 -10.49
C GLY A 212 24.86 4.72 -11.58
N PRO A 213 25.74 4.87 -12.58
CA PRO A 213 25.47 5.73 -13.72
C PRO A 213 24.40 5.11 -14.63
N GLY A 214 23.56 5.96 -15.22
CA GLY A 214 22.52 5.55 -16.17
C GLY A 214 21.12 5.97 -15.76
N PHE A 215 20.12 5.29 -16.33
CA PHE A 215 18.71 5.56 -16.05
C PHE A 215 18.23 4.74 -14.86
N HIS A 216 17.49 5.39 -13.98
CA HIS A 216 16.93 4.84 -12.76
C HIS A 216 15.44 5.17 -12.66
N THR A 217 14.74 4.40 -11.83
CA THR A 217 13.33 4.66 -11.52
C THR A 217 13.14 4.91 -10.04
N LEU A 218 12.40 5.96 -9.70
CA LEU A 218 11.88 6.18 -8.36
C LEU A 218 10.39 5.89 -8.38
N SER A 219 9.98 4.82 -7.72
CA SER A 219 8.56 4.48 -7.54
C SER A 219 8.12 4.83 -6.13
N ILE A 220 7.09 5.67 -6.03
CA ILE A 220 6.50 6.04 -4.76
C ILE A 220 5.18 5.30 -4.66
N ILE A 221 5.12 4.39 -3.71
CA ILE A 221 3.94 3.60 -3.42
C ILE A 221 3.28 4.14 -2.17
N THR A 222 1.97 4.33 -2.21
CA THR A 222 1.16 4.74 -1.05
C THR A 222 0.13 3.67 -0.76
N SER A 223 -0.16 3.43 0.51
CA SER A 223 -1.16 2.47 0.95
C SER A 223 -1.92 2.98 2.17
N ASP A 224 -3.17 2.55 2.28
CA ASP A 224 -4.12 2.76 3.39
C ASP A 224 -3.86 1.85 4.60
N ARG A 225 -3.03 0.83 4.44
CA ARG A 225 -2.74 -0.15 5.48
C ARG A 225 -1.26 -0.24 5.78
N LEU A 226 -0.98 -0.98 6.86
CA LEU A 226 0.38 -1.40 7.15
C LEU A 226 0.93 -2.22 5.97
N TRP A 227 2.24 -2.10 5.79
CA TRP A 227 2.98 -2.91 4.84
C TRP A 227 2.85 -4.39 5.18
N PHE A 228 3.03 -5.22 4.15
CA PHE A 228 2.93 -6.67 4.25
C PHE A 228 3.79 -7.23 5.39
N LYS A 229 3.18 -8.10 6.19
CA LYS A 229 3.83 -8.76 7.32
C LYS A 229 4.00 -10.24 7.03
N ARG A 230 5.23 -10.73 7.17
CA ARG A 230 5.50 -12.17 7.14
C ARG A 230 5.51 -12.68 8.58
N GLU A 231 4.53 -13.50 8.93
CA GLU A 231 4.54 -14.26 10.18
C GLU A 231 5.63 -15.33 10.11
N THR A 232 6.58 -15.26 11.03
CA THR A 232 7.60 -16.30 11.18
C THR A 232 7.08 -17.31 12.20
N GLN A 233 6.95 -18.58 11.82
CA GLN A 233 6.51 -19.62 12.74
C GLN A 233 7.57 -19.93 13.80
N VAL A 234 7.16 -19.87 15.06
CA VAL A 234 7.96 -20.32 16.21
C VAL A 234 8.07 -21.84 16.15
N SER A 235 9.29 -22.35 16.02
CA SER A 235 9.55 -23.79 16.19
C SER A 235 9.40 -24.16 17.66
N GLU A 236 8.81 -25.32 17.96
CA GLU A 236 8.59 -25.86 19.33
C GLU A 236 9.87 -25.93 20.20
N THR A 237 11.04 -25.69 19.61
CA THR A 237 12.37 -25.69 20.25
C THR A 237 12.80 -24.36 20.88
N GLY A 238 11.97 -23.30 20.83
CA GLY A 238 12.18 -22.09 21.63
C GLY A 238 13.18 -21.07 21.09
N SER A 239 13.48 -21.08 19.79
CA SER A 239 14.20 -19.98 19.13
C SER A 239 13.22 -18.88 18.71
N GLU A 240 13.44 -17.66 19.18
CA GLU A 240 12.66 -16.48 18.80
C GLU A 240 12.70 -16.25 17.29
N SER A 241 11.53 -15.97 16.72
CA SER A 241 11.38 -15.60 15.33
C SER A 241 10.91 -14.15 15.25
N MET A 242 11.71 -13.29 14.63
CA MET A 242 11.34 -11.89 14.40
C MET A 242 10.21 -11.82 13.36
N GLU A 243 9.20 -10.99 13.62
CA GLU A 243 8.21 -10.55 12.63
C GLU A 243 8.95 -9.70 11.57
N VAL A 244 8.85 -10.07 10.29
CA VAL A 244 9.48 -9.33 9.20
C VAL A 244 8.41 -8.52 8.47
N VAL A 245 8.48 -7.20 8.59
CA VAL A 245 7.64 -6.26 7.82
C VAL A 245 8.35 -5.95 6.50
N GLN A 246 7.64 -6.11 5.37
CA GLN A 246 8.15 -5.82 4.03
C GLN A 246 7.65 -4.45 3.57
N GLU A 247 8.41 -3.42 3.92
CA GLU A 247 8.10 -2.05 3.50
C GLU A 247 8.14 -1.91 1.97
N GLY A 248 7.18 -1.18 1.41
CA GLY A 248 7.03 -1.06 -0.05
C GLY A 248 6.22 -2.19 -0.71
N VAL A 249 5.73 -3.16 0.07
CA VAL A 249 4.80 -4.20 -0.40
C VAL A 249 3.45 -4.02 0.31
N PRO A 250 2.37 -3.63 -0.39
CA PRO A 250 1.06 -3.46 0.22
C PRO A 250 0.47 -4.82 0.61
N ASP A 251 -0.19 -4.89 1.77
CA ASP A 251 -0.83 -6.13 2.24
C ASP A 251 -2.21 -6.33 1.59
N ILE A 252 -2.21 -6.67 0.30
CA ILE A 252 -3.43 -6.86 -0.51
C ILE A 252 -4.31 -7.97 0.09
N ALA A 253 -3.69 -8.99 0.69
CA ALA A 253 -4.41 -10.10 1.34
C ALA A 253 -5.17 -9.62 2.59
N ALA A 254 -4.60 -8.68 3.33
CA ALA A 254 -5.28 -7.99 4.42
C ALA A 254 -6.19 -6.85 3.92
N GLY A 255 -6.49 -6.71 2.62
CA GLY A 255 -7.44 -5.73 2.09
C GLY A 255 -6.85 -4.34 1.83
N ALA A 256 -5.53 -4.19 1.77
CA ALA A 256 -4.88 -2.92 1.44
C ALA A 256 -5.20 -2.46 0.00
N THR A 257 -5.52 -1.19 -0.16
CA THR A 257 -5.48 -0.51 -1.46
C THR A 257 -4.21 0.32 -1.55
N TYR A 258 -3.73 0.52 -2.77
CA TYR A 258 -2.49 1.23 -3.01
C TYR A 258 -2.50 1.88 -4.38
N ASP A 259 -1.67 2.89 -4.53
CA ASP A 259 -1.35 3.51 -5.81
C ASP A 259 0.15 3.73 -5.92
N VAL A 260 0.65 3.84 -7.16
CA VAL A 260 2.07 3.98 -7.46
C VAL A 260 2.28 5.10 -8.48
N GLN A 261 3.16 6.04 -8.14
CA GLN A 261 3.67 7.04 -9.07
C GLN A 261 5.15 6.78 -9.33
N THR A 262 5.54 6.64 -10.59
CA THR A 262 6.92 6.34 -10.98
C THR A 262 7.52 7.49 -11.77
N TYR A 263 8.73 7.87 -11.36
CA TYR A 263 9.60 8.83 -12.04
C TYR A 263 10.81 8.13 -12.63
N VAL A 264 11.20 8.53 -13.83
CA VAL A 264 12.41 8.06 -14.51
C VAL A 264 13.40 9.22 -14.55
N PHE A 265 14.63 8.96 -14.14
CA PHE A 265 15.69 9.97 -14.10
C PHE A 265 17.02 9.36 -14.54
N LYS A 266 18.00 10.22 -14.85
CA LYS A 266 19.34 9.77 -15.22
C LYS A 266 20.38 10.33 -14.25
N CYS A 267 21.27 9.45 -13.78
CA CYS A 267 22.45 9.81 -13.01
C CYS A 267 23.67 9.87 -13.92
N LEU A 268 24.32 11.04 -13.94
CA LEU A 268 25.54 11.31 -14.70
C LEU A 268 26.79 10.97 -13.88
N GLU A 269 27.87 10.59 -14.56
CA GLU A 269 29.15 10.33 -13.91
C GLU A 269 29.87 11.65 -13.61
N GLU A 270 30.68 11.63 -12.56
CA GLU A 270 31.58 12.73 -12.28
C GLU A 270 32.61 12.87 -13.41
N GLY A 271 32.62 14.03 -14.07
CA GLY A 271 33.45 14.31 -15.24
C GLY A 271 32.66 14.51 -16.53
N ASP A 272 31.36 14.20 -16.54
CA ASP A 272 30.46 14.59 -17.62
C ASP A 272 30.31 16.12 -17.68
N ASP A 273 30.19 16.69 -18.89
CA ASP A 273 30.21 18.15 -19.17
C ASP A 273 29.13 18.97 -18.42
N PHE A 274 28.14 18.30 -17.83
CA PHE A 274 27.02 18.90 -17.10
C PHE A 274 27.00 18.56 -15.62
N CYS A 275 27.91 17.69 -15.19
CA CYS A 275 27.87 17.21 -13.82
C CYS A 275 28.56 18.17 -12.85
N LYS A 276 27.83 18.63 -11.83
CA LYS A 276 28.29 19.64 -10.86
C LYS A 276 28.09 19.18 -9.43
N CYS A 277 29.17 18.67 -8.84
CA CYS A 277 29.23 18.34 -7.42
C CYS A 277 29.87 19.48 -6.62
N ALA A 278 29.35 19.74 -5.43
CA ALA A 278 29.96 20.66 -4.46
C ALA A 278 30.31 19.93 -3.17
N ASP A 279 31.43 20.30 -2.56
CA ASP A 279 31.81 19.82 -1.23
C ASP A 279 30.80 20.31 -0.19
N THR A 280 30.31 19.41 0.65
CA THR A 280 29.58 19.78 1.85
C THR A 280 30.61 20.25 2.89
N THR A 281 31.12 21.47 2.72
CA THR A 281 31.93 22.09 3.78
C THR A 281 31.01 22.34 4.97
N GLU A 282 31.21 21.62 6.08
CA GLU A 282 30.59 21.94 7.37
C GLU A 282 30.78 23.43 7.69
N PRO A 283 29.71 24.18 8.04
CA PRO A 283 29.83 25.31 8.94
C PRO A 283 30.02 24.87 10.40
#